data_AF-A0A2S4Z6D6-F1
#
_entry.id   AF-A0A2S4Z6D6-F1
#
_cell.length_a   1.000
_cell.length_b   1.000
_cell.length_c   1.000
_cell.angle_alpha   90.00
_cell.angle_beta   90.00
_cell.angle_gamma   90.00
#
_symmetry.space_group_name_H-M   'P 1'
#
loop_
_entity.id
_entity.type
_entity.pdbx_description
1 polymer ?
#
loop_
_entity_poly.entity_id
_entity_poly.type
_entity_poly.pdbx_seq_one_letter_code
_entity_poly.pdbx_strand_id
1 'polypeptide(L)'
;MHLRPLLATTGLLAGTLIALSGASAEAASARYEAEASPAVCTGTIDSDWSGYSGSGFCNGTNATGAYAQFTVNAASAGQATLSIRFANGTTSARPASLIVNGTTVQTPSFEATGAWSTWVTKTVTVPLAAGGNTVRLSPTTSGGLPNLDYLDVTTTDSTPQPTGPVLYVAPNGTDGAAGTQSAPTTLPSAISRITPGGTIYLRGGTYSYSSTVTIPQGTGGTASARTTLSAYPGETPVLNFSAQTEDPANRGLQLFGSYWRLYGLVVEHAGDNGIYVGGSHNVVERTVTRFNRDTGLQLGRIASSTPRDQWPSDNLILSAESHDNADSDGEDADGFAAKLTTGTGNVFRYAVSHNNIDDGWDLYTKTDTGAIGPVTIEYSLSYGNGTLSDGTVNSNGDRNGYKLGGDDIAVDHVVRHSIAYKNGKHGFTYNSNPGSMSVAGNVGVDNAQRNFSWDAGTSVFRDNTSCRFTVSGSNDKTVGDADASNQFWSGTNGSRCASYSGALGWSFATDGHLVVTFGGKVVTP
;
A
#
# COMPACT_ATOMS: atom_id res chain seq x y z
N MET A 1 24.74 74.80 3.57
CA MET A 1 23.36 74.29 3.64
C MET A 1 23.24 73.13 2.64
N HIS A 2 22.49 72.09 3.00
CA HIS A 2 22.32 70.77 2.32
C HIS A 2 23.35 69.70 2.73
N LEU A 3 23.03 68.90 3.76
CA LEU A 3 22.15 67.71 3.81
C LEU A 3 22.79 66.47 3.16
N ARG A 4 23.40 65.62 4.00
CA ARG A 4 23.75 64.23 3.71
C ARG A 4 22.48 63.36 3.83
N PRO A 5 22.19 62.44 2.91
CA PRO A 5 21.08 61.51 3.08
C PRO A 5 21.46 60.35 4.01
N LEU A 6 20.52 60.02 4.89
CA LEU A 6 20.52 58.88 5.81
C LEU A 6 20.48 57.55 5.04
N LEU A 7 21.30 56.59 5.48
CA LEU A 7 21.12 55.17 5.21
C LEU A 7 19.91 54.64 5.99
N ALA A 8 18.96 54.02 5.31
CA ALA A 8 17.92 53.22 5.93
C ALA A 8 18.35 51.74 5.90
N THR A 9 18.65 51.17 7.07
CA THR A 9 18.86 49.73 7.27
C THR A 9 17.54 49.10 7.66
N THR A 10 16.91 48.36 6.75
CA THR A 10 15.84 47.41 7.05
C THR A 10 16.47 46.05 7.32
N GLY A 11 16.48 45.63 8.60
CA GLY A 11 16.83 44.27 8.99
C GLY A 11 15.72 43.28 8.61
N LEU A 12 16.08 42.25 7.85
CA LEU A 12 15.23 41.09 7.58
C LEU A 12 15.50 40.06 8.69
N LEU A 13 14.55 39.86 9.60
CA LEU A 13 14.60 38.75 10.55
C LEU A 13 14.36 37.44 9.78
N ALA A 14 15.37 36.56 9.78
CA ALA A 14 15.21 35.16 9.38
C ALA A 14 14.47 34.41 10.49
N GLY A 15 13.24 33.98 10.21
CA GLY A 15 12.52 32.99 11.01
C GLY A 15 12.78 31.60 10.45
N THR A 16 13.55 30.79 11.15
CA THR A 16 13.71 29.35 10.90
C THR A 16 12.40 28.63 11.21
N LEU A 17 11.74 28.10 10.20
CA LEU A 17 10.59 27.20 10.35
C LEU A 17 11.16 25.80 10.68
N ILE A 18 11.14 25.41 11.96
CA ILE A 18 11.42 24.03 12.35
C ILE A 18 10.15 23.22 12.06
N ALA A 19 10.18 22.41 11.01
CA ALA A 19 9.15 21.41 10.75
C ALA A 19 9.29 20.30 11.80
N LEU A 20 8.40 20.29 12.79
CA LEU A 20 8.21 19.15 13.68
C LEU A 20 7.52 18.05 12.88
N SER A 21 8.21 16.93 12.70
CA SER A 21 7.65 15.68 12.18
C SER A 21 6.41 15.31 12.99
N GLY A 22 5.25 15.26 12.34
CA GLY A 22 4.04 14.74 12.95
C GLY A 22 4.25 13.27 13.27
N ALA A 23 4.39 12.97 14.56
CA ALA A 23 4.29 11.60 15.06
C ALA A 23 2.92 11.06 14.66
N SER A 24 2.89 9.85 14.11
CA SER A 24 1.70 9.00 14.12
C SER A 24 1.08 9.11 15.50
N ALA A 25 -0.23 9.34 15.60
CA ALA A 25 -0.91 9.33 16.88
C ALA A 25 -0.93 7.89 17.43
N GLU A 26 0.19 7.48 17.99
CA GLU A 26 0.28 6.34 18.88
C GLU A 26 -0.73 6.60 20.00
N ALA A 27 -1.56 5.59 20.34
CA ALA A 27 -2.51 5.74 21.44
C ALA A 27 -1.73 6.18 22.69
N ALA A 28 -1.91 7.43 23.12
CA ALA A 28 -1.09 8.03 24.15
C ALA A 28 -1.18 7.19 25.44
N SER A 29 -0.09 6.57 25.86
CA SER A 29 -0.04 5.86 27.13
C SER A 29 -0.04 6.85 28.29
N ALA A 30 -0.95 6.69 29.23
CA ALA A 30 -0.96 7.47 30.47
C ALA A 30 -0.15 6.75 31.55
N ARG A 31 0.90 7.39 32.06
CA ARG A 31 1.72 6.87 33.17
C ARG A 31 1.14 7.24 34.53
N TYR A 32 1.14 6.28 35.45
CA TYR A 32 0.82 6.45 36.86
C TYR A 32 1.98 5.91 37.70
N GLU A 33 2.76 6.81 38.29
CA GLU A 33 3.86 6.49 39.20
C GLU A 33 3.30 5.87 40.50
N ALA A 34 3.91 4.79 40.99
CA ALA A 34 3.39 4.04 42.14
C ALA A 34 3.58 4.80 43.47
N GLU A 35 4.48 5.77 43.50
CA GLU A 35 4.81 6.58 44.67
C GLU A 35 3.98 7.85 44.82
N ALA A 36 3.19 8.22 43.81
CA ALA A 36 2.46 9.48 43.78
C ALA A 36 0.95 9.28 43.66
N SER A 37 0.20 10.24 44.21
CA SER A 37 -1.26 10.29 44.00
C SER A 37 -1.57 10.37 42.49
N PRO A 38 -2.55 9.59 41.98
CA PRO A 38 -3.61 8.91 42.73
C PRO A 38 -3.36 7.42 43.03
N ALA A 39 -2.10 6.97 43.06
CA ALA A 39 -1.73 5.64 43.53
C ALA A 39 -1.72 5.55 45.08
N VAL A 40 -1.96 4.35 45.59
CA VAL A 40 -1.89 3.99 47.01
C VAL A 40 -1.09 2.71 47.13
N CYS A 41 -0.01 2.75 47.91
CA CYS A 41 0.84 1.62 48.24
C CYS A 41 0.66 1.27 49.72
N THR A 42 0.32 0.02 50.06
CA THR A 42 0.46 -0.45 51.44
C THR A 42 1.86 -1.00 51.64
N GLY A 43 2.71 -0.21 52.30
CA GLY A 43 4.13 -0.46 52.43
C GLY A 43 4.85 0.86 52.63
N THR A 44 6.06 0.98 52.10
CA THR A 44 6.81 2.24 52.05
C THR A 44 7.02 2.68 50.61
N ILE A 45 7.22 3.98 50.45
CA ILE A 45 7.79 4.53 49.22
C ILE A 45 9.28 4.66 49.46
N ASP A 46 10.06 3.88 48.70
CA ASP A 46 11.51 3.81 48.83
C ASP A 46 12.18 4.38 47.57
N SER A 47 13.49 4.62 47.65
CA SER A 47 14.30 5.23 46.58
C SER A 47 15.75 4.72 46.58
N ASP A 48 16.02 3.63 47.30
CA ASP A 48 17.34 3.08 47.60
C ASP A 48 17.89 2.13 46.52
N TRP A 49 17.04 1.67 45.58
CA TRP A 49 17.47 0.96 44.36
C TRP A 49 17.58 1.90 43.18
N SER A 50 18.56 1.74 42.31
CA SER A 50 18.65 2.55 41.08
C SER A 50 17.70 2.06 39.99
N GLY A 51 17.37 2.93 39.03
CA GLY A 51 16.69 2.57 37.78
C GLY A 51 15.16 2.69 37.76
N TYR A 52 14.52 3.10 38.87
CA TYR A 52 13.09 3.47 38.93
C TYR A 52 12.82 4.82 38.21
N SER A 53 11.56 5.15 37.95
CA SER A 53 11.15 6.47 37.43
C SER A 53 10.54 7.35 38.51
N GLY A 54 10.42 8.65 38.21
CA GLY A 54 9.86 9.58 39.18
C GLY A 54 10.78 9.77 40.40
N SER A 55 10.20 9.71 41.59
CA SER A 55 10.85 10.06 42.87
C SER A 55 11.04 8.88 43.82
N GLY A 56 10.48 7.71 43.48
CA GLY A 56 10.62 6.49 44.26
C GLY A 56 9.84 5.34 43.63
N PHE A 57 9.59 4.30 44.41
CA PHE A 57 8.78 3.16 43.99
C PHE A 57 8.01 2.60 45.20
N CYS A 58 6.93 1.87 44.94
CA CYS A 58 6.18 1.17 45.98
C CYS A 58 6.91 -0.10 46.42
N ASN A 59 7.43 -0.11 47.64
CA ASN A 59 7.89 -1.30 48.35
C ASN A 59 6.74 -1.84 49.20
N GLY A 60 5.96 -2.77 48.63
CA GLY A 60 4.76 -3.30 49.28
C GLY A 60 5.06 -4.15 50.52
N THR A 61 4.23 -4.04 51.56
CA THR A 61 4.30 -4.90 52.75
C THR A 61 4.23 -6.38 52.34
N ASN A 62 5.16 -7.20 52.85
CA ASN A 62 5.18 -8.65 52.66
C ASN A 62 4.07 -9.34 53.46
N ALA A 63 2.83 -9.22 52.99
CA ALA A 63 1.66 -9.82 53.64
C ALA A 63 0.54 -10.09 52.64
N THR A 64 -0.22 -11.16 52.88
CA THR A 64 -1.55 -11.30 52.27
C THR A 64 -2.45 -10.19 52.79
N GLY A 65 -3.17 -9.52 51.89
CA GLY A 65 -4.01 -8.36 52.24
C GLY A 65 -3.34 -6.99 52.08
N ALA A 66 -2.03 -6.94 51.82
CA ALA A 66 -1.38 -5.76 51.25
C ALA A 66 -1.92 -5.46 49.84
N TYR A 67 -1.62 -4.30 49.26
CA TYR A 67 -1.94 -3.94 47.90
C TYR A 67 -1.16 -2.72 47.39
N ALA A 68 -1.10 -2.61 46.07
CA ALA A 68 -0.89 -1.35 45.37
C ALA A 68 -2.12 -1.08 44.50
N GLN A 69 -2.69 0.11 44.58
CA GLN A 69 -3.88 0.49 43.83
C GLN A 69 -3.65 1.81 43.10
N PHE A 70 -3.94 1.82 41.81
CA PHE A 70 -3.90 2.98 40.94
C PHE A 70 -5.33 3.43 40.64
N THR A 71 -5.57 4.74 40.63
CA THR A 71 -6.81 5.30 40.07
C THR A 71 -6.50 5.85 38.68
N VAL A 72 -7.04 5.20 37.66
CA VAL A 72 -6.74 5.51 36.25
C VAL A 72 -7.99 6.02 35.55
N ASN A 73 -7.85 6.98 34.64
CA ASN A 73 -8.96 7.47 33.84
C ASN A 73 -8.93 6.86 32.43
N ALA A 74 -10.08 6.41 31.95
CA ALA A 74 -10.29 6.02 30.57
C ALA A 74 -11.35 6.94 29.93
N ALA A 75 -11.07 7.47 28.73
CA ALA A 75 -12.00 8.37 28.05
C ALA A 75 -13.30 7.65 27.64
N SER A 76 -13.19 6.36 27.30
CA SER A 76 -14.29 5.48 26.93
C SER A 76 -14.15 4.12 27.65
N ALA A 77 -15.26 3.37 27.75
CA ALA A 77 -15.21 1.99 28.24
C ALA A 77 -14.62 1.08 27.15
N GLY A 78 -13.74 0.14 27.53
CA GLY A 78 -13.04 -0.69 26.56
C GLY A 78 -11.90 -1.51 27.16
N GLN A 79 -11.19 -2.25 26.30
CA GLN A 79 -9.97 -2.94 26.70
C GLN A 79 -8.81 -1.94 26.79
N ALA A 80 -8.04 -2.03 27.87
CA ALA A 80 -6.80 -1.29 28.06
C ALA A 80 -5.64 -2.26 28.25
N THR A 81 -4.52 -1.91 27.66
CA THR A 81 -3.25 -2.59 27.89
C THR A 81 -2.55 -1.90 29.05
N LEU A 82 -2.26 -2.66 30.10
CA LEU A 82 -1.50 -2.24 31.27
C LEU A 82 -0.06 -2.73 31.15
N SER A 83 0.90 -1.83 31.25
CA SER A 83 2.33 -2.15 31.35
C SER A 83 2.80 -1.83 32.77
N ILE A 84 3.00 -2.88 33.55
CA ILE A 84 3.38 -2.83 34.97
C ILE A 84 4.88 -2.99 35.07
N ARG A 85 5.61 -1.94 35.46
CA ARG A 85 7.06 -2.02 35.67
C ARG A 85 7.37 -2.41 37.10
N PHE A 86 8.18 -3.44 37.27
CA PHE A 86 8.45 -4.04 38.59
C PHE A 86 9.88 -4.57 38.72
N ALA A 87 10.33 -4.75 39.97
CA ALA A 87 11.56 -5.44 40.33
C ALA A 87 11.28 -6.49 41.42
N ASN A 88 11.83 -7.69 41.26
CA ASN A 88 11.76 -8.78 42.23
C ASN A 88 13.17 -9.36 42.41
N GLY A 89 13.91 -8.84 43.39
CA GLY A 89 15.26 -9.29 43.70
C GLY A 89 15.32 -10.61 44.48
N THR A 90 14.18 -11.26 44.73
CA THR A 90 14.15 -12.61 45.32
C THR A 90 14.27 -13.70 44.25
N THR A 91 14.30 -14.97 44.66
CA THR A 91 14.28 -16.12 43.75
C THR A 91 12.88 -16.71 43.54
N SER A 92 11.87 -16.24 44.27
CA SER A 92 10.51 -16.77 44.21
C SER A 92 9.56 -15.78 43.52
N ALA A 93 8.63 -16.31 42.71
CA ALA A 93 7.61 -15.50 42.08
C ALA A 93 6.68 -14.86 43.13
N ARG A 94 6.23 -13.64 42.86
CA ARG A 94 5.29 -12.88 43.71
C ARG A 94 3.97 -12.66 42.97
N PRO A 95 3.04 -13.64 42.94
CA PRO A 95 1.78 -13.50 42.23
C PRO A 95 0.81 -12.54 42.92
N ALA A 96 -0.03 -11.88 42.12
CA ALA A 96 -1.05 -10.96 42.61
C ALA A 96 -2.38 -11.16 41.88
N SER A 97 -3.49 -11.08 42.61
CA SER A 97 -4.81 -10.84 42.03
C SER A 97 -4.85 -9.42 41.47
N LEU A 98 -5.06 -9.30 40.16
CA LEU A 98 -5.32 -8.05 39.47
C LEU A 98 -6.83 -7.77 39.51
N ILE A 99 -7.20 -6.75 40.26
CA ILE A 99 -8.58 -6.39 40.56
C ILE A 99 -8.89 -5.07 39.86
N VAL A 100 -9.91 -5.04 39.01
CA VAL A 100 -10.40 -3.83 38.38
C VAL A 100 -11.80 -3.53 38.87
N ASN A 101 -12.03 -2.32 39.39
CA ASN A 101 -13.32 -1.87 39.91
C ASN A 101 -13.96 -2.88 40.89
N GLY A 102 -13.14 -3.45 41.77
CA GLY A 102 -13.55 -4.43 42.78
C GLY A 102 -13.68 -5.88 42.31
N THR A 103 -13.48 -6.17 41.02
CA THR A 103 -13.54 -7.54 40.46
C THR A 103 -12.16 -8.05 40.07
N THR A 104 -11.76 -9.24 40.55
CA THR A 104 -10.53 -9.90 40.09
C THR A 104 -10.69 -10.31 38.62
N VAL A 105 -9.87 -9.73 37.74
CA VAL A 105 -9.90 -10.00 36.29
C VAL A 105 -8.81 -10.98 35.85
N GLN A 106 -7.67 -11.00 36.53
CA GLN A 106 -6.52 -11.90 36.24
C GLN A 106 -5.69 -12.14 37.51
N THR A 107 -4.74 -13.09 37.45
CA THR A 107 -3.75 -13.34 38.51
C THR A 107 -2.33 -13.38 37.92
N PRO A 108 -1.73 -12.23 37.54
CA PRO A 108 -0.36 -12.20 37.02
C PRO A 108 0.66 -12.69 38.06
N SER A 109 1.61 -13.50 37.60
CA SER A 109 2.80 -13.89 38.36
C SER A 109 3.96 -12.93 38.07
N PHE A 110 4.62 -12.40 39.10
CA PHE A 110 5.80 -11.53 38.96
C PHE A 110 7.07 -12.29 39.31
N GLU A 111 7.78 -12.76 38.28
CA GLU A 111 8.97 -13.60 38.40
C GLU A 111 10.20 -12.85 38.94
N ALA A 112 11.23 -13.58 39.34
CA ALA A 112 12.50 -12.99 39.76
C ALA A 112 13.14 -12.17 38.62
N THR A 113 13.58 -10.94 38.92
CA THR A 113 14.29 -10.06 37.97
C THR A 113 15.81 -10.11 38.15
N GLY A 114 16.29 -10.86 39.15
CA GLY A 114 17.71 -11.07 39.44
C GLY A 114 18.31 -10.09 40.46
N ALA A 115 17.80 -8.85 40.53
CA ALA A 115 18.17 -7.86 41.53
C ALA A 115 17.06 -6.82 41.73
N TRP A 116 17.02 -6.16 42.90
CA TRP A 116 16.05 -5.10 43.18
C TRP A 116 16.28 -3.81 42.37
N SER A 117 17.48 -3.63 41.79
CA SER A 117 17.80 -2.58 40.82
C SER A 117 17.54 -2.99 39.37
N THR A 118 17.05 -4.21 39.11
CA THR A 118 16.72 -4.70 37.77
C THR A 118 15.22 -4.67 37.57
N TRP A 119 14.78 -3.73 36.74
CA TRP A 119 13.36 -3.46 36.46
C TRP A 119 12.94 -4.07 35.13
N VAL A 120 11.81 -4.77 35.13
CA VAL A 120 11.21 -5.35 33.91
C VAL A 120 9.74 -4.96 33.82
N THR A 121 9.18 -5.01 32.61
CA THR A 121 7.77 -4.66 32.37
C THR A 121 6.96 -5.92 32.10
N LYS A 122 5.81 -6.04 32.77
CA LYS A 122 4.80 -7.07 32.49
C LYS A 122 3.57 -6.42 31.89
N THR A 123 3.13 -6.93 30.75
CA THR A 123 1.95 -6.43 30.05
C THR A 123 0.75 -7.34 30.27
N VAL A 124 -0.41 -6.76 30.60
CA VAL A 124 -1.70 -7.45 30.75
C VAL A 124 -2.82 -6.62 30.16
N THR A 125 -3.87 -7.26 29.63
CA THR A 125 -5.05 -6.56 29.06
C THR A 125 -6.24 -6.65 30.00
N VAL A 126 -6.83 -5.51 30.38
CA VAL A 126 -7.98 -5.46 31.31
C VAL A 126 -9.13 -4.61 30.76
N PRO A 127 -10.38 -4.90 31.15
CA PRO A 127 -11.51 -4.04 30.82
C PRO A 127 -11.54 -2.83 31.76
N LEU A 128 -11.65 -1.62 31.21
CA LEU A 128 -11.91 -0.38 31.96
C LEU A 128 -13.30 0.17 31.60
N ALA A 129 -13.99 0.78 32.57
CA ALA A 129 -15.18 1.58 32.35
C ALA A 129 -14.78 3.00 31.90
N ALA A 130 -15.72 3.75 31.30
CA ALA A 130 -15.50 5.17 31.02
C ALA A 130 -15.37 5.96 32.34
N GLY A 131 -14.46 6.92 32.38
CA GLY A 131 -14.14 7.71 33.57
C GLY A 131 -13.10 7.05 34.48
N GLY A 132 -13.22 7.28 35.79
CA GLY A 132 -12.27 6.78 36.79
C GLY A 132 -12.45 5.30 37.08
N ASN A 133 -11.33 4.57 37.09
CA ASN A 133 -11.26 3.14 37.38
C ASN A 133 -10.24 2.89 38.50
N THR A 134 -10.50 1.88 39.32
CA THR A 134 -9.49 1.37 40.26
C THR A 134 -8.81 0.13 39.68
N VAL A 135 -7.49 0.13 39.63
CA VAL A 135 -6.66 -1.00 39.23
C VAL A 135 -5.78 -1.39 40.42
N ARG A 136 -6.05 -2.54 41.02
CA ARG A 136 -5.42 -2.98 42.26
C ARG A 136 -4.69 -4.30 42.08
N LEU A 137 -3.43 -4.36 42.48
CA LEU A 137 -2.65 -5.57 42.64
C LEU A 137 -2.70 -5.99 44.11
N SER A 138 -3.25 -7.17 44.41
CA SER A 138 -3.28 -7.75 45.76
C SER A 138 -2.46 -9.05 45.77
N PRO A 139 -1.37 -9.16 46.52
CA PRO A 139 -0.54 -10.35 46.54
C PRO A 139 -1.33 -11.54 47.07
N THR A 140 -1.15 -12.70 46.45
CA THR A 140 -1.86 -13.94 46.83
C THR A 140 -1.06 -14.81 47.80
N THR A 141 0.16 -14.39 48.15
CA THR A 141 1.04 -15.08 49.10
C THR A 141 1.56 -14.11 50.17
N SER A 142 2.07 -14.65 51.27
CA SER A 142 2.72 -13.86 52.32
C SER A 142 4.01 -13.19 51.86
N GLY A 143 4.53 -13.55 50.68
CA GLY A 143 5.69 -12.90 50.08
C GLY A 143 5.44 -11.47 49.63
N GLY A 144 4.20 -10.99 49.58
CA GLY A 144 3.87 -9.62 49.15
C GLY A 144 4.01 -9.38 47.64
N LEU A 145 3.90 -8.12 47.23
CA LEU A 145 4.12 -7.68 45.84
C LEU A 145 5.62 -7.54 45.55
N PRO A 146 6.06 -7.59 44.28
CA PRO A 146 7.37 -7.03 43.91
C PRO A 146 7.43 -5.52 44.20
N ASN A 147 8.61 -4.92 44.08
CA ASN A 147 8.70 -3.45 44.03
C ASN A 147 8.02 -2.99 42.74
N LEU A 148 7.09 -2.04 42.85
CA LEU A 148 6.34 -1.49 41.71
C LEU A 148 6.79 -0.07 41.45
N ASP A 149 7.20 0.19 40.22
CA ASP A 149 7.69 1.51 39.79
C ASP A 149 6.52 2.34 39.25
N TYR A 150 5.93 1.92 38.13
CA TYR A 150 4.78 2.58 37.54
C TYR A 150 3.83 1.61 36.84
N LEU A 151 2.66 2.15 36.51
CA LEU A 151 1.66 1.58 35.62
C LEU A 151 1.46 2.50 34.40
N ASP A 152 1.82 2.03 33.21
CA ASP A 152 1.43 2.68 31.95
C ASP A 152 0.10 2.07 31.48
N VAL A 153 -0.85 2.92 31.10
CA VAL A 153 -2.18 2.53 30.63
C VAL A 153 -2.38 3.04 29.21
N THR A 154 -2.58 2.11 28.28
CA THR A 154 -2.94 2.41 26.89
C THR A 154 -4.38 1.96 26.67
N THR A 155 -5.32 2.90 26.54
CA THR A 155 -6.72 2.60 26.24
C THR A 155 -6.91 2.43 24.73
N THR A 156 -7.52 1.33 24.31
CA THR A 156 -8.08 1.26 22.96
C THR A 156 -9.43 1.96 22.99
N ASP A 157 -9.54 3.16 22.42
CA ASP A 157 -10.84 3.84 22.28
C ASP A 157 -11.78 2.95 21.46
N SER A 158 -12.63 2.19 22.16
CA SER A 158 -13.48 1.15 21.59
C SER A 158 -14.93 1.36 22.01
N THR A 159 -15.42 2.59 21.87
CA THR A 159 -16.82 2.71 21.44
C THR A 159 -16.90 2.05 20.07
N PRO A 160 -17.67 0.95 19.89
CA PRO A 160 -17.79 0.32 18.58
C PRO A 160 -18.35 1.39 17.63
N GLN A 161 -17.52 1.85 16.72
CA GLN A 161 -17.95 2.87 15.79
C GLN A 161 -18.98 2.25 14.84
N PRO A 162 -20.00 3.03 14.41
CA PRO A 162 -21.08 2.49 13.61
C PRO A 162 -20.53 1.87 12.32
N THR A 163 -21.00 0.66 12.03
CA THR A 163 -20.92 0.11 10.68
C THR A 163 -21.97 0.78 9.80
N GLY A 164 -21.75 0.81 8.49
CA GLY A 164 -22.69 1.42 7.59
C GLY A 164 -22.41 1.12 6.12
N PRO A 165 -23.40 1.37 5.24
CA PRO A 165 -23.25 1.21 3.80
C PRO A 165 -22.53 2.40 3.15
N VAL A 166 -22.34 3.51 3.86
CA VAL A 166 -21.59 4.67 3.39
C VAL A 166 -20.70 5.18 4.52
N LEU A 167 -19.40 5.27 4.26
CA LEU A 167 -18.43 5.83 5.19
C LEU A 167 -17.58 6.90 4.51
N TYR A 168 -17.24 7.95 5.23
CA TYR A 168 -16.42 9.06 4.76
C TYR A 168 -15.07 9.05 5.46
N VAL A 169 -14.01 9.19 4.68
CA VAL A 169 -12.62 9.14 5.10
C VAL A 169 -11.93 10.44 4.70
N ALA A 170 -11.14 11.05 5.57
CA ALA A 170 -10.42 12.31 5.29
C ALA A 170 -8.98 12.25 5.82
N PRO A 171 -8.03 13.03 5.27
CA PRO A 171 -6.65 13.06 5.76
C PRO A 171 -6.52 13.37 7.25
N ASN A 172 -7.44 14.19 7.78
CA ASN A 172 -7.52 14.57 9.20
C ASN A 172 -8.60 13.81 9.97
N GLY A 173 -9.13 12.71 9.42
CA GLY A 173 -10.09 11.85 10.12
C GLY A 173 -9.43 11.09 11.28
N THR A 174 -10.23 10.66 12.25
CA THR A 174 -9.75 9.88 13.40
C THR A 174 -10.45 8.53 13.47
N ASP A 175 -9.80 7.51 14.04
CA ASP A 175 -10.35 6.15 14.10
C ASP A 175 -11.69 6.09 14.86
N GLY A 176 -11.82 6.90 15.92
CA GLY A 176 -13.01 7.04 16.75
C GLY A 176 -14.09 7.94 16.17
N ALA A 177 -13.93 8.46 14.94
CA ALA A 177 -14.98 9.23 14.28
C ALA A 177 -16.04 8.32 13.66
N ALA A 178 -17.29 8.81 13.64
CA ALA A 178 -18.45 8.05 13.17
C ALA A 178 -18.41 7.68 11.67
N GLY A 179 -17.46 8.20 10.89
CA GLY A 179 -17.37 7.95 9.45
C GLY A 179 -18.47 8.67 8.65
N THR A 180 -19.02 9.76 9.18
CA THR A 180 -19.96 10.64 8.46
C THR A 180 -19.20 11.76 7.76
N GLN A 181 -19.82 12.47 6.82
CA GLN A 181 -19.14 13.56 6.11
C GLN A 181 -18.66 14.69 7.05
N SER A 182 -19.41 14.96 8.13
CA SER A 182 -19.05 15.95 9.16
C SER A 182 -18.08 15.44 10.23
N ALA A 183 -17.93 14.12 10.34
CA ALA A 183 -17.00 13.46 11.26
C ALA A 183 -16.33 12.27 10.54
N PRO A 184 -15.44 12.54 9.56
CA PRO A 184 -14.81 11.51 8.75
C PRO A 184 -13.79 10.73 9.57
N THR A 185 -13.61 9.47 9.20
CA THR A 185 -12.69 8.53 9.85
C THR A 185 -11.40 8.33 9.06
N THR A 186 -10.50 7.48 9.53
CA THR A 186 -9.37 6.96 8.74
C THR A 186 -9.80 5.85 7.77
N LEU A 187 -8.98 5.60 6.74
CA LEU A 187 -9.21 4.52 5.78
C LEU A 187 -9.19 3.11 6.43
N PRO A 188 -8.20 2.71 7.26
CA PRO A 188 -8.22 1.40 7.90
C PRO A 188 -9.48 1.18 8.75
N SER A 189 -9.91 2.19 9.50
CA SER A 189 -11.14 2.13 10.28
C SER A 189 -12.38 2.04 9.39
N ALA A 190 -12.41 2.68 8.22
CA ALA A 190 -13.53 2.52 7.28
C ALA A 190 -13.58 1.11 6.67
N ILE A 191 -12.44 0.53 6.29
CA ILE A 191 -12.36 -0.83 5.73
C ILE A 191 -12.91 -1.87 6.71
N SER A 192 -12.64 -1.72 8.01
CA SER A 192 -13.13 -2.66 9.03
C SER A 192 -14.63 -2.55 9.34
N ARG A 193 -15.28 -1.43 8.95
CA ARG A 193 -16.67 -1.11 9.31
C ARG A 193 -17.65 -1.10 8.14
N ILE A 194 -17.15 -1.04 6.91
CA ILE A 194 -18.02 -0.98 5.73
C ILE A 194 -18.81 -2.28 5.60
N THR A 195 -20.12 -2.18 5.39
CA THR A 195 -20.94 -3.35 5.09
C THR A 195 -20.71 -3.80 3.63
N PRO A 196 -20.72 -5.11 3.31
CA PRO A 196 -20.66 -5.62 1.94
C PRO A 196 -21.58 -4.86 0.97
N GLY A 197 -21.04 -4.44 -0.17
CA GLY A 197 -21.76 -3.63 -1.17
C GLY A 197 -21.86 -2.13 -0.83
N GLY A 198 -21.31 -1.70 0.31
CA GLY A 198 -21.23 -0.29 0.70
C GLY A 198 -20.14 0.49 -0.04
N THR A 199 -20.11 1.81 0.17
CA THR A 199 -19.11 2.72 -0.39
C THR A 199 -18.34 3.47 0.70
N ILE A 200 -17.02 3.42 0.63
CA ILE A 200 -16.11 4.30 1.36
C ILE A 200 -15.73 5.44 0.42
N TYR A 201 -16.05 6.68 0.81
CA TYR A 201 -15.66 7.90 0.11
C TYR A 201 -14.42 8.53 0.73
N LEU A 202 -13.39 8.74 -0.08
CA LEU A 202 -12.16 9.42 0.33
C LEU A 202 -12.22 10.87 -0.10
N ARG A 203 -12.13 11.76 0.88
CA ARG A 203 -11.98 13.19 0.62
C ARG A 203 -10.62 13.48 -0.02
N GLY A 204 -10.55 14.56 -0.77
CA GLY A 204 -9.33 15.03 -1.40
C GLY A 204 -8.25 15.39 -0.38
N GLY A 205 -7.00 15.26 -0.82
CA GLY A 205 -5.83 15.54 0.00
C GLY A 205 -4.93 14.31 0.16
N THR A 206 -3.83 14.51 0.86
CA THR A 206 -2.77 13.50 1.03
C THR A 206 -2.96 12.73 2.33
N TYR A 207 -3.04 11.41 2.22
CA TYR A 207 -3.08 10.46 3.33
C TYR A 207 -1.68 9.87 3.50
N SER A 208 -1.01 10.22 4.59
CA SER A 208 0.34 9.74 4.87
C SER A 208 0.31 8.40 5.60
N TYR A 209 0.94 7.39 5.02
CA TYR A 209 1.07 6.05 5.59
C TYR A 209 2.53 5.65 5.74
N SER A 210 2.86 5.03 6.88
CA SER A 210 4.13 4.35 7.12
C SER A 210 4.02 2.82 7.03
N SER A 211 2.82 2.31 6.73
CA SER A 211 2.51 0.88 6.67
C SER A 211 1.47 0.60 5.59
N THR A 212 1.48 -0.64 5.10
CA THR A 212 0.56 -1.14 4.09
C THR A 212 -0.90 -1.00 4.54
N VAL A 213 -1.75 -0.52 3.64
CA VAL A 213 -3.21 -0.52 3.84
C VAL A 213 -3.79 -1.76 3.16
N THR A 214 -4.43 -2.64 3.94
CA THR A 214 -4.96 -3.90 3.42
C THR A 214 -6.48 -3.92 3.45
N ILE A 215 -7.09 -4.25 2.31
CA ILE A 215 -8.46 -4.72 2.18
C ILE A 215 -8.41 -6.26 2.28
N PRO A 216 -8.82 -6.87 3.40
CA PRO A 216 -8.50 -8.27 3.67
C PRO A 216 -9.38 -9.26 2.89
N GLN A 217 -8.91 -10.51 2.78
CA GLN A 217 -9.70 -11.61 2.20
C GLN A 217 -11.03 -11.78 2.93
N GLY A 218 -12.04 -12.26 2.20
CA GLY A 218 -13.38 -12.47 2.76
C GLY A 218 -14.16 -11.17 3.03
N THR A 219 -13.56 -10.01 2.77
CA THR A 219 -14.26 -8.73 2.74
C THR A 219 -14.57 -8.35 1.30
N GLY A 220 -15.78 -7.89 1.05
CA GLY A 220 -16.23 -7.58 -0.30
C GLY A 220 -17.73 -7.71 -0.48
N GLY A 221 -18.19 -7.29 -1.65
CA GLY A 221 -19.59 -7.35 -2.03
C GLY A 221 -19.91 -8.59 -2.86
N THR A 222 -20.80 -8.41 -3.82
CA THR A 222 -21.15 -9.43 -4.82
C THR A 222 -20.91 -8.88 -6.23
N ALA A 223 -21.10 -9.72 -7.26
CA ALA A 223 -21.02 -9.29 -8.66
C ALA A 223 -21.97 -8.12 -8.99
N SER A 224 -23.15 -8.08 -8.37
CA SER A 224 -24.17 -7.04 -8.57
C SER A 224 -24.08 -5.88 -7.58
N ALA A 225 -23.32 -6.02 -6.50
CA ALA A 225 -23.16 -5.01 -5.46
C ALA A 225 -21.75 -5.06 -4.88
N ARG A 226 -20.75 -4.58 -5.64
CA ARG A 226 -19.35 -4.53 -5.18
C ARG A 226 -19.18 -3.53 -4.04
N THR A 227 -18.39 -3.88 -3.04
CA THR A 227 -17.95 -2.88 -2.04
C THR A 227 -17.02 -1.90 -2.74
N THR A 228 -17.20 -0.61 -2.53
CA THR A 228 -16.50 0.42 -3.31
C THR A 228 -15.60 1.26 -2.40
N LEU A 229 -14.35 1.44 -2.81
CA LEU A 229 -13.43 2.45 -2.30
C LEU A 229 -13.29 3.54 -3.38
N SER A 230 -13.85 4.72 -3.13
CA SER A 230 -13.97 5.75 -4.16
C SER A 230 -13.42 7.08 -3.70
N ALA A 231 -12.74 7.80 -4.58
CA ALA A 231 -12.62 9.24 -4.44
C ALA A 231 -14.00 9.89 -4.31
N TYR A 232 -14.11 10.84 -3.39
CA TYR A 232 -15.31 11.66 -3.31
C TYR A 232 -15.48 12.45 -4.62
N PRO A 233 -16.70 12.57 -5.17
CA PRO A 233 -16.90 13.18 -6.49
C PRO A 233 -16.24 14.55 -6.63
N GLY A 234 -15.38 14.71 -7.63
CA GLY A 234 -14.65 15.95 -7.90
C GLY A 234 -13.41 16.19 -7.05
N GLU A 235 -13.05 15.26 -6.16
CA GLU A 235 -11.87 15.34 -5.31
C GLU A 235 -10.83 14.29 -5.70
N THR A 236 -9.55 14.54 -5.40
CA THR A 236 -8.43 13.63 -5.69
C THR A 236 -7.74 13.22 -4.39
N PRO A 237 -8.03 12.03 -3.85
CA PRO A 237 -7.29 11.48 -2.72
C PRO A 237 -5.94 10.90 -3.17
N VAL A 238 -4.88 11.22 -2.42
CA VAL A 238 -3.53 10.71 -2.65
C VAL A 238 -3.12 9.86 -1.46
N LEU A 239 -2.98 8.55 -1.65
CA LEU A 239 -2.42 7.65 -0.65
C LEU A 239 -0.90 7.68 -0.82
N ASN A 240 -0.21 8.37 0.08
CA ASN A 240 1.23 8.59 0.03
C ASN A 240 1.93 7.74 1.08
N PHE A 241 2.81 6.87 0.61
CA PHE A 241 3.53 5.89 1.42
C PHE A 241 5.00 6.23 1.61
N SER A 242 5.41 7.49 1.40
CA SER A 242 6.81 7.93 1.46
C SER A 242 7.56 7.63 2.76
N ALA A 243 6.84 7.33 3.85
CA ALA A 243 7.40 6.91 5.12
C ALA A 243 7.76 5.41 5.18
N GLN A 244 7.34 4.59 4.20
CA GLN A 244 7.84 3.22 4.02
C GLN A 244 9.28 3.26 3.50
N THR A 245 10.10 2.30 3.90
CA THR A 245 11.38 1.99 3.26
C THR A 245 11.16 1.03 2.09
N GLU A 246 12.12 0.93 1.17
CA GLU A 246 12.11 -0.13 0.15
C GLU A 246 12.22 -1.50 0.83
N ASP A 247 11.20 -2.34 0.66
CA ASP A 247 11.14 -3.70 1.21
C ASP A 247 9.97 -4.45 0.55
N PRO A 248 10.13 -5.72 0.10
CA PRO A 248 9.06 -6.49 -0.53
C PRO A 248 7.76 -6.68 0.29
N ALA A 249 7.78 -6.40 1.60
CA ALA A 249 6.60 -6.40 2.45
C ALA A 249 5.86 -5.05 2.48
N ASN A 250 6.52 -3.96 2.06
CA ASN A 250 6.05 -2.57 2.16
C ASN A 250 5.22 -2.14 0.94
N ARG A 251 4.19 -2.90 0.61
CA ARG A 251 3.21 -2.52 -0.42
C ARG A 251 2.40 -1.31 0.01
N GLY A 252 1.87 -0.55 -0.94
CA GLY A 252 0.97 0.56 -0.67
C GLY A 252 -0.42 0.07 -0.27
N LEU A 253 -1.28 -0.12 -1.27
CA LEU A 253 -2.65 -0.63 -1.10
C LEU A 253 -2.75 -2.10 -1.53
N GLN A 254 -3.03 -2.98 -0.58
CA GLN A 254 -3.30 -4.40 -0.83
C GLN A 254 -4.80 -4.67 -0.98
N LEU A 255 -5.22 -5.17 -2.14
CA LEU A 255 -6.57 -5.63 -2.41
C LEU A 255 -6.65 -7.15 -2.38
N PHE A 256 -6.78 -7.72 -1.19
CA PHE A 256 -6.97 -9.17 -0.99
C PHE A 256 -8.44 -9.59 -0.98
N GLY A 257 -9.36 -8.64 -0.75
CA GLY A 257 -10.80 -8.85 -0.93
C GLY A 257 -11.18 -9.09 -2.39
N SER A 258 -12.30 -9.77 -2.58
CA SER A 258 -12.93 -10.01 -3.90
C SER A 258 -14.19 -9.16 -4.05
N TYR A 259 -14.65 -8.88 -5.27
CA TYR A 259 -15.83 -8.04 -5.52
C TYR A 259 -15.73 -6.63 -4.91
N TRP A 260 -14.56 -6.02 -5.04
CA TRP A 260 -14.35 -4.59 -4.76
C TRP A 260 -14.28 -3.76 -6.04
N ARG A 261 -14.63 -2.48 -5.92
CA ARG A 261 -14.29 -1.44 -6.90
C ARG A 261 -13.39 -0.40 -6.25
N LEU A 262 -12.18 -0.22 -6.76
CA LEU A 262 -11.32 0.93 -6.44
C LEU A 262 -11.53 1.98 -7.53
N TYR A 263 -11.79 3.23 -7.15
CA TYR A 263 -12.12 4.27 -8.11
C TYR A 263 -11.46 5.61 -7.79
N GLY A 264 -10.70 6.17 -8.73
CA GLY A 264 -10.26 7.58 -8.68
C GLY A 264 -9.12 7.87 -7.70
N LEU A 265 -8.32 6.88 -7.34
CA LEU A 265 -7.29 7.00 -6.30
C LEU A 265 -5.90 7.23 -6.90
N VAL A 266 -5.09 8.07 -6.27
CA VAL A 266 -3.63 8.10 -6.51
C VAL A 266 -2.95 7.29 -5.41
N VAL A 267 -2.03 6.40 -5.77
CA VAL A 267 -1.16 5.66 -4.84
C VAL A 267 0.29 5.91 -5.23
N GLU A 268 1.07 6.44 -4.29
CA GLU A 268 2.44 6.87 -4.57
C GLU A 268 3.43 6.57 -3.44
N HIS A 269 4.69 6.41 -3.83
CA HIS A 269 5.83 6.23 -2.93
C HIS A 269 5.74 5.01 -2.00
N ALA A 270 5.05 3.94 -2.42
CA ALA A 270 5.10 2.67 -1.71
C ALA A 270 6.53 2.11 -1.67
N GLY A 271 6.86 1.41 -0.60
CA GLY A 271 8.15 0.71 -0.45
C GLY A 271 8.31 -0.53 -1.33
N ASP A 272 7.26 -0.93 -2.02
CA ASP A 272 7.15 -2.04 -2.95
C ASP A 272 6.07 -1.65 -3.98
N ASN A 273 5.17 -2.55 -4.36
CA ASN A 273 4.11 -2.24 -5.31
C ASN A 273 3.17 -1.14 -4.79
N GLY A 274 2.73 -0.26 -5.68
CA GLY A 274 1.72 0.76 -5.35
C GLY A 274 0.38 0.12 -4.97
N ILE A 275 -0.24 -0.61 -5.90
CA ILE A 275 -1.45 -1.41 -5.68
C ILE A 275 -1.13 -2.88 -5.94
N TYR A 276 -1.38 -3.75 -4.96
CA TYR A 276 -1.23 -5.20 -5.10
C TYR A 276 -2.58 -5.91 -5.01
N VAL A 277 -3.02 -6.54 -6.09
CA VAL A 277 -4.31 -7.23 -6.19
C VAL A 277 -4.11 -8.73 -6.03
N GLY A 278 -4.61 -9.27 -4.92
CA GLY A 278 -4.61 -10.71 -4.64
C GLY A 278 -5.98 -11.37 -4.67
N GLY A 279 -7.06 -10.59 -4.63
CA GLY A 279 -8.43 -11.09 -4.76
C GLY A 279 -8.92 -11.21 -6.21
N SER A 280 -10.16 -11.63 -6.38
CA SER A 280 -10.80 -11.87 -7.69
C SER A 280 -12.04 -11.02 -7.91
N HIS A 281 -12.48 -10.89 -9.18
CA HIS A 281 -13.69 -10.17 -9.58
C HIS A 281 -13.71 -8.67 -9.21
N ASN A 282 -12.52 -8.09 -8.99
CA ASN A 282 -12.38 -6.69 -8.64
C ASN A 282 -12.39 -5.79 -9.89
N VAL A 283 -12.71 -4.52 -9.68
CA VAL A 283 -12.56 -3.46 -10.68
C VAL A 283 -11.62 -2.40 -10.10
N VAL A 284 -10.48 -2.16 -10.75
CA VAL A 284 -9.55 -1.07 -10.38
C VAL A 284 -9.60 -0.04 -11.49
N GLU A 285 -10.22 1.10 -11.22
CA GLU A 285 -10.66 2.03 -12.24
C GLU A 285 -10.20 3.46 -11.96
N ARG A 286 -9.67 4.15 -12.99
CA ARG A 286 -9.24 5.55 -12.88
C ARG A 286 -8.26 5.78 -11.72
N THR A 287 -7.40 4.80 -11.47
CA THR A 287 -6.33 4.91 -10.48
C THR A 287 -5.06 5.40 -11.15
N VAL A 288 -4.23 6.12 -10.40
CA VAL A 288 -2.87 6.48 -10.79
C VAL A 288 -1.90 5.84 -9.80
N THR A 289 -0.94 5.05 -10.30
CA THR A 289 0.16 4.49 -9.49
C THR A 289 1.48 5.09 -9.94
N ARG A 290 2.18 5.79 -9.06
CA ARG A 290 3.41 6.50 -9.44
C ARG A 290 4.48 6.56 -8.37
N PHE A 291 5.74 6.67 -8.77
CA PHE A 291 6.87 6.86 -7.87
C PHE A 291 7.00 5.77 -6.78
N ASN A 292 6.44 4.59 -7.02
CA ASN A 292 6.55 3.44 -6.11
C ASN A 292 7.90 2.74 -6.34
N ARG A 293 8.40 2.05 -5.32
CA ARG A 293 9.71 1.37 -5.35
C ARG A 293 9.69 -0.06 -5.89
N ASP A 294 8.61 -0.40 -6.58
CA ASP A 294 8.40 -1.61 -7.39
C ASP A 294 7.24 -1.27 -8.35
N THR A 295 6.72 -2.26 -9.07
CA THR A 295 5.62 -2.18 -10.02
C THR A 295 4.45 -1.35 -9.48
N GLY A 296 3.97 -0.39 -10.28
CA GLY A 296 2.88 0.49 -9.88
C GLY A 296 1.61 -0.27 -9.48
N LEU A 297 1.12 -1.17 -10.34
CA LEU A 297 -0.02 -2.05 -10.04
C LEU A 297 0.26 -3.49 -10.48
N GLN A 298 0.27 -4.41 -9.51
CA GLN A 298 0.56 -5.82 -9.73
C GLN A 298 -0.60 -6.74 -9.28
N LEU A 299 -0.89 -7.76 -10.07
CA LEU A 299 -1.71 -8.91 -9.69
C LEU A 299 -0.81 -10.09 -9.34
N GLY A 300 -1.09 -10.75 -8.21
CA GLY A 300 -0.36 -11.95 -7.80
C GLY A 300 -0.98 -12.61 -6.58
N ARG A 301 -0.61 -13.87 -6.31
CA ARG A 301 -1.14 -14.62 -5.16
C ARG A 301 -0.88 -13.88 -3.83
N ILE A 302 -1.75 -14.12 -2.86
CA ILE A 302 -1.72 -13.44 -1.56
C ILE A 302 -0.56 -13.92 -0.69
N ALA A 303 -0.31 -15.23 -0.67
CA ALA A 303 0.77 -15.85 0.09
C ALA A 303 1.46 -16.94 -0.76
N SER A 304 2.69 -17.30 -0.41
CA SER A 304 3.41 -18.38 -1.09
C SER A 304 2.70 -19.74 -1.02
N SER A 305 1.86 -19.94 0.01
CA SER A 305 1.02 -21.11 0.21
C SER A 305 -0.35 -21.03 -0.49
N THR A 306 -0.70 -19.90 -1.12
CA THR A 306 -2.00 -19.74 -1.81
C THR A 306 -2.11 -20.73 -2.97
N PRO A 307 -3.11 -21.63 -2.95
CA PRO A 307 -3.36 -22.58 -4.02
C PRO A 307 -3.64 -21.91 -5.37
N ARG A 308 -3.33 -22.61 -6.47
CA ARG A 308 -3.46 -22.09 -7.84
C ARG A 308 -4.88 -21.70 -8.21
N ASP A 309 -5.88 -22.42 -7.72
CA ASP A 309 -7.31 -22.14 -7.93
C ASP A 309 -7.81 -20.90 -7.16
N GLN A 310 -6.97 -20.33 -6.29
CA GLN A 310 -7.22 -19.08 -5.55
C GLN A 310 -6.34 -17.92 -6.02
N TRP A 311 -5.57 -18.09 -7.11
CA TRP A 311 -4.83 -16.98 -7.70
C TRP A 311 -5.80 -15.93 -8.24
N PRO A 312 -5.45 -14.63 -8.19
CA PRO A 312 -6.34 -13.54 -8.57
C PRO A 312 -6.84 -13.72 -10.01
N SER A 313 -8.17 -13.71 -10.18
CA SER A 313 -8.86 -13.99 -11.44
C SER A 313 -9.98 -12.98 -11.70
N ASP A 314 -10.36 -12.84 -12.96
CA ASP A 314 -11.52 -12.02 -13.38
C ASP A 314 -11.48 -10.57 -12.89
N ASN A 315 -10.27 -10.02 -12.69
CA ASN A 315 -10.10 -8.62 -12.33
C ASN A 315 -10.08 -7.74 -13.58
N LEU A 316 -10.73 -6.58 -13.50
CA LEU A 316 -10.72 -5.57 -14.56
C LEU A 316 -9.95 -4.33 -14.10
N ILE A 317 -8.85 -4.05 -14.78
CA ILE A 317 -8.07 -2.83 -14.63
C ILE A 317 -8.46 -1.89 -15.76
N LEU A 318 -9.09 -0.76 -15.44
CA LEU A 318 -9.83 0.06 -16.39
C LEU A 318 -9.44 1.53 -16.29
N SER A 319 -9.04 2.15 -17.41
CA SER A 319 -8.74 3.59 -17.43
C SER A 319 -7.71 3.99 -16.36
N ALA A 320 -6.79 3.08 -16.05
CA ALA A 320 -5.76 3.26 -15.03
C ALA A 320 -4.48 3.81 -15.68
N GLU A 321 -3.72 4.58 -14.91
CA GLU A 321 -2.43 5.13 -15.30
C GLU A 321 -1.35 4.64 -14.35
N SER A 322 -0.19 4.26 -14.88
CA SER A 322 0.96 3.87 -14.07
C SER A 322 2.25 4.44 -14.64
N HIS A 323 2.98 5.23 -13.85
CA HIS A 323 4.14 5.94 -14.35
C HIS A 323 5.22 6.22 -13.31
N ASP A 324 6.46 6.37 -13.77
CA ASP A 324 7.60 6.75 -12.95
C ASP A 324 7.80 5.85 -11.71
N ASN A 325 7.45 4.57 -11.80
CA ASN A 325 7.80 3.59 -10.78
C ASN A 325 9.24 3.11 -10.99
N ALA A 326 9.99 2.98 -9.90
CA ALA A 326 11.41 2.67 -9.93
C ALA A 326 11.89 2.02 -8.62
N ASP A 327 12.32 0.77 -8.74
CA ASP A 327 13.11 -0.01 -7.77
C ASP A 327 14.60 0.37 -7.84
N SER A 328 15.35 0.05 -6.78
CA SER A 328 16.73 0.50 -6.64
C SER A 328 17.73 -0.21 -7.57
N ASP A 329 17.47 -1.44 -7.98
CA ASP A 329 18.22 -2.18 -8.99
C ASP A 329 17.74 -1.93 -10.42
N GLY A 330 16.51 -1.43 -10.57
CA GLY A 330 15.89 -0.88 -11.78
C GLY A 330 15.60 -1.93 -12.83
N GLU A 331 15.22 -3.13 -12.39
CA GLU A 331 14.87 -4.29 -13.19
C GLU A 331 13.44 -4.79 -12.89
N ASP A 332 12.82 -4.37 -11.79
CA ASP A 332 11.55 -4.96 -11.33
C ASP A 332 10.33 -4.03 -11.44
N ALA A 333 10.51 -2.71 -11.43
CA ALA A 333 9.40 -1.75 -11.37
C ALA A 333 8.78 -1.46 -12.74
N ASP A 334 7.75 -2.24 -13.03
CA ASP A 334 6.87 -2.05 -14.18
C ASP A 334 5.79 -0.99 -13.94
N GLY A 335 5.10 -0.59 -15.01
CA GLY A 335 3.84 0.12 -14.85
C GLY A 335 2.74 -0.82 -14.34
N PHE A 336 2.48 -1.89 -15.08
CA PHE A 336 1.46 -2.89 -14.75
C PHE A 336 2.05 -4.30 -14.82
N ALA A 337 1.66 -5.16 -13.88
CA ALA A 337 2.02 -6.56 -13.93
C ALA A 337 0.85 -7.50 -13.62
N ALA A 338 0.80 -8.60 -14.34
CA ALA A 338 -0.02 -9.76 -13.99
C ALA A 338 0.84 -11.01 -14.13
N LYS A 339 1.88 -11.08 -13.29
CA LYS A 339 3.01 -12.01 -13.42
C LYS A 339 3.05 -13.05 -12.30
N LEU A 340 3.87 -14.08 -12.50
CA LEU A 340 4.21 -15.19 -11.60
C LEU A 340 3.03 -16.11 -11.23
N THR A 341 1.96 -15.58 -10.63
CA THR A 341 0.92 -16.35 -9.94
C THR A 341 -0.46 -15.72 -10.06
N THR A 342 -0.94 -15.55 -11.30
CA THR A 342 -2.26 -14.99 -11.61
C THR A 342 -3.17 -16.03 -12.27
N GLY A 343 -4.47 -15.96 -11.95
CA GLY A 343 -5.52 -16.79 -12.55
C GLY A 343 -5.98 -16.26 -13.92
N THR A 344 -7.04 -16.86 -14.45
CA THR A 344 -7.62 -16.50 -15.75
C THR A 344 -8.53 -15.27 -15.68
N GLY A 345 -8.84 -14.69 -16.85
CA GLY A 345 -9.92 -13.68 -16.97
C GLY A 345 -9.52 -12.27 -16.54
N ASN A 346 -8.25 -12.05 -16.19
CA ASN A 346 -7.74 -10.71 -15.88
C ASN A 346 -7.63 -9.87 -17.17
N VAL A 347 -8.13 -8.64 -17.10
CA VAL A 347 -8.19 -7.71 -18.25
C VAL A 347 -7.62 -6.35 -17.88
N PHE A 348 -6.74 -5.83 -18.72
CA PHE A 348 -6.33 -4.42 -18.74
C PHE A 348 -6.97 -3.73 -19.95
N ARG A 349 -7.77 -2.69 -19.71
CA ARG A 349 -8.51 -1.97 -20.75
C ARG A 349 -8.37 -0.47 -20.59
N TYR A 350 -8.11 0.23 -21.69
CA TYR A 350 -7.93 1.68 -21.67
C TYR A 350 -6.86 2.12 -20.67
N ALA A 351 -5.86 1.29 -20.40
CA ALA A 351 -4.84 1.60 -19.41
C ALA A 351 -3.64 2.30 -20.09
N VAL A 352 -2.92 3.12 -19.35
CA VAL A 352 -1.77 3.89 -19.81
C VAL A 352 -0.58 3.62 -18.91
N SER A 353 0.51 3.11 -19.48
CA SER A 353 1.77 2.88 -18.77
C SER A 353 2.87 3.69 -19.41
N HIS A 354 3.58 4.50 -18.63
CA HIS A 354 4.68 5.26 -19.19
C HIS A 354 5.80 5.60 -18.23
N ASN A 355 7.00 5.75 -18.77
CA ASN A 355 8.16 6.22 -18.01
C ASN A 355 8.44 5.41 -16.74
N ASN A 356 8.09 4.11 -16.71
CA ASN A 356 8.55 3.21 -15.64
C ASN A 356 9.99 2.78 -15.90
N ILE A 357 10.75 2.41 -14.87
CA ILE A 357 12.18 2.12 -15.03
C ILE A 357 12.44 0.83 -15.81
N ASP A 358 11.56 -0.17 -15.68
CA ASP A 358 11.60 -1.39 -16.48
C ASP A 358 10.52 -1.38 -17.58
N ASP A 359 9.50 -2.23 -17.52
CA ASP A 359 8.52 -2.35 -18.60
C ASP A 359 7.25 -1.53 -18.39
N GLY A 360 6.54 -1.32 -19.50
CA GLY A 360 5.17 -0.84 -19.41
C GLY A 360 4.20 -1.88 -18.85
N TRP A 361 4.30 -3.11 -19.34
CA TRP A 361 3.55 -4.28 -18.91
C TRP A 361 4.47 -5.48 -18.77
N ASP A 362 4.33 -6.22 -17.67
CA ASP A 362 5.01 -7.50 -17.46
C ASP A 362 4.03 -8.64 -17.12
N LEU A 363 4.03 -9.67 -17.98
CA LEU A 363 3.28 -10.92 -17.82
C LEU A 363 4.21 -12.12 -17.52
N TYR A 364 5.38 -11.87 -16.94
CA TYR A 364 6.42 -12.87 -16.72
C TYR A 364 5.89 -14.12 -16.01
N THR A 365 6.18 -15.27 -16.62
CA THR A 365 6.01 -16.60 -16.04
C THR A 365 7.36 -17.09 -15.53
N LYS A 366 7.34 -17.85 -14.42
CA LYS A 366 8.53 -18.41 -13.81
C LYS A 366 8.43 -19.92 -13.71
N THR A 367 9.52 -20.63 -14.01
CA THR A 367 9.61 -22.11 -13.93
C THR A 367 9.12 -22.64 -12.59
N ASP A 368 9.46 -21.97 -11.49
CA ASP A 368 9.06 -22.38 -10.12
C ASP A 368 7.54 -22.35 -9.89
N THR A 369 6.83 -21.43 -10.55
CA THR A 369 5.38 -21.26 -10.39
C THR A 369 4.59 -21.77 -11.58
N GLY A 370 5.23 -22.03 -12.72
CA GLY A 370 4.61 -22.49 -13.96
C GLY A 370 3.80 -21.40 -14.68
N ALA A 371 2.92 -21.83 -15.58
CA ALA A 371 2.05 -20.94 -16.36
C ALA A 371 1.10 -20.13 -15.47
N ILE A 372 0.83 -18.89 -15.87
CA ILE A 372 -0.28 -18.08 -15.35
C ILE A 372 -1.52 -18.25 -16.24
N GLY A 373 -2.66 -17.74 -15.77
CA GLY A 373 -3.84 -17.65 -16.63
C GLY A 373 -3.63 -16.65 -17.78
N PRO A 374 -4.23 -16.88 -18.96
CA PRO A 374 -4.21 -15.90 -20.03
C PRO A 374 -4.76 -14.54 -19.59
N VAL A 375 -4.08 -13.49 -20.05
CA VAL A 375 -4.37 -12.09 -19.74
C VAL A 375 -4.77 -11.40 -21.04
N THR A 376 -5.79 -10.55 -20.97
CA THR A 376 -6.18 -9.68 -22.09
C THR A 376 -5.74 -8.25 -21.83
N ILE A 377 -4.96 -7.69 -22.75
CA ILE A 377 -4.60 -6.27 -22.78
C ILE A 377 -5.26 -5.67 -24.02
N GLU A 378 -6.07 -4.64 -23.84
CA GLU A 378 -6.78 -4.03 -24.96
C GLU A 378 -6.96 -2.52 -24.87
N TYR A 379 -6.97 -1.86 -26.02
CA TYR A 379 -7.18 -0.42 -26.15
C TYR A 379 -6.28 0.41 -25.23
N SER A 380 -5.05 -0.06 -25.00
CA SER A 380 -4.13 0.49 -23.99
C SER A 380 -2.91 1.13 -24.65
N LEU A 381 -2.19 1.96 -23.91
CA LEU A 381 -1.04 2.72 -24.40
C LEU A 381 0.17 2.48 -23.49
N SER A 382 1.29 2.09 -24.09
CA SER A 382 2.59 1.94 -23.43
C SER A 382 3.62 2.86 -24.09
N TYR A 383 4.20 3.81 -23.36
CA TYR A 383 5.21 4.70 -23.95
C TYR A 383 6.34 5.12 -23.03
N GLY A 384 7.53 5.33 -23.60
CA GLY A 384 8.68 5.87 -22.86
C GLY A 384 9.15 5.01 -21.69
N ASN A 385 8.68 3.76 -21.54
CA ASN A 385 9.15 2.87 -20.48
C ASN A 385 10.63 2.52 -20.70
N GLY A 386 11.35 2.34 -19.61
CA GLY A 386 12.81 2.30 -19.57
C GLY A 386 13.51 3.65 -19.48
N THR A 387 12.75 4.73 -19.33
CA THR A 387 13.28 6.07 -19.08
C THR A 387 12.28 6.83 -18.23
N LEU A 388 12.66 7.17 -17.00
CA LEU A 388 11.82 7.98 -16.13
C LEU A 388 11.58 9.37 -16.75
N SER A 389 10.53 10.05 -16.31
CA SER A 389 10.17 11.39 -16.78
C SER A 389 11.27 12.43 -16.54
N ASP A 390 12.16 12.19 -15.57
CA ASP A 390 13.34 13.02 -15.29
C ASP A 390 14.56 12.69 -16.18
N GLY A 391 14.43 11.69 -17.06
CA GLY A 391 15.47 11.22 -17.97
C GLY A 391 16.35 10.11 -17.42
N THR A 392 16.11 9.63 -16.20
CA THR A 392 16.85 8.50 -15.60
C THR A 392 16.61 7.22 -16.39
N VAL A 393 17.68 6.48 -16.66
CA VAL A 393 17.66 5.17 -17.34
C VAL A 393 18.48 4.20 -16.51
N ASN A 394 17.97 2.99 -16.30
CA ASN A 394 18.74 1.88 -15.76
C ASN A 394 19.12 0.90 -16.89
N SER A 395 20.34 0.38 -16.86
CA SER A 395 20.84 -0.58 -17.85
C SER A 395 20.35 -2.01 -17.61
N ASN A 396 19.96 -2.33 -16.38
CA ASN A 396 19.46 -3.65 -15.99
C ASN A 396 18.03 -3.86 -16.50
N GLY A 397 17.22 -2.80 -16.49
CA GLY A 397 15.89 -2.81 -17.07
C GLY A 397 15.87 -3.36 -18.50
N ASP A 398 14.88 -4.20 -18.72
CA ASP A 398 14.45 -4.77 -19.98
C ASP A 398 13.76 -3.75 -20.88
N ARG A 399 12.96 -2.82 -20.33
CA ARG A 399 12.53 -1.58 -21.01
C ARG A 399 11.57 -1.75 -22.18
N ASN A 400 10.71 -2.75 -22.12
CA ASN A 400 9.73 -3.06 -23.15
C ASN A 400 8.42 -2.29 -22.94
N GLY A 401 7.64 -2.14 -24.01
CA GLY A 401 6.28 -1.64 -23.91
C GLY A 401 5.33 -2.68 -23.31
N TYR A 402 5.35 -3.88 -23.90
CA TYR A 402 4.56 -5.05 -23.49
C TYR A 402 5.43 -6.31 -23.48
N LYS A 403 5.82 -6.77 -22.29
CA LYS A 403 6.52 -8.04 -22.03
C LYS A 403 5.48 -9.14 -21.78
N LEU A 404 5.27 -10.03 -22.77
CA LEU A 404 4.11 -10.94 -22.83
C LEU A 404 4.44 -12.39 -22.45
N GLY A 405 5.40 -12.61 -21.55
CA GLY A 405 5.85 -13.97 -21.26
C GLY A 405 7.07 -14.07 -20.35
N GLY A 406 7.51 -15.30 -20.11
CA GLY A 406 8.78 -15.62 -19.45
C GLY A 406 9.09 -17.12 -19.42
N ASP A 407 10.36 -17.49 -19.24
CA ASP A 407 10.82 -18.86 -18.95
C ASP A 407 10.43 -19.96 -19.96
N ASP A 408 10.25 -19.63 -21.24
CA ASP A 408 9.82 -20.58 -22.27
C ASP A 408 8.48 -21.28 -21.95
N ILE A 409 7.63 -20.66 -21.13
CA ILE A 409 6.34 -21.20 -20.72
C ILE A 409 5.23 -20.67 -21.63
N ALA A 410 4.48 -21.60 -22.23
CA ALA A 410 3.38 -21.27 -23.13
C ALA A 410 2.18 -20.71 -22.37
N VAL A 411 1.76 -19.49 -22.71
CA VAL A 411 0.50 -18.87 -22.28
C VAL A 411 -0.12 -18.09 -23.43
N ASP A 412 -1.39 -18.35 -23.72
CA ASP A 412 -2.10 -17.78 -24.86
C ASP A 412 -2.73 -16.41 -24.53
N HIS A 413 -1.90 -15.42 -24.20
CA HIS A 413 -2.34 -14.05 -23.96
C HIS A 413 -3.02 -13.42 -25.17
N VAL A 414 -3.81 -12.37 -24.92
CA VAL A 414 -4.43 -11.54 -25.96
C VAL A 414 -3.94 -10.12 -25.80
N VAL A 415 -3.32 -9.56 -26.84
CA VAL A 415 -3.00 -8.14 -26.92
C VAL A 415 -3.61 -7.56 -28.19
N ARG A 416 -4.51 -6.58 -28.03
CA ARG A 416 -5.22 -6.00 -29.17
C ARG A 416 -5.49 -4.51 -29.06
N HIS A 417 -5.62 -3.86 -30.21
CA HIS A 417 -5.97 -2.44 -30.29
C HIS A 417 -5.08 -1.53 -29.41
N SER A 418 -3.83 -1.93 -29.16
CA SER A 418 -2.94 -1.27 -28.20
C SER A 418 -1.77 -0.61 -28.91
N ILE A 419 -1.18 0.42 -28.29
CA ILE A 419 -0.13 1.24 -28.88
C ILE A 419 1.13 1.15 -28.02
N ALA A 420 2.27 0.82 -28.64
CA ALA A 420 3.60 0.92 -28.03
C ALA A 420 4.41 2.05 -28.71
N TYR A 421 4.77 3.09 -27.98
CA TYR A 421 5.45 4.27 -28.53
C TYR A 421 6.76 4.59 -27.78
N LYS A 422 7.90 4.54 -28.48
CA LYS A 422 9.20 4.99 -27.94
C LYS A 422 9.60 4.36 -26.60
N ASN A 423 9.31 3.09 -26.39
CA ASN A 423 9.87 2.34 -25.26
C ASN A 423 11.37 2.05 -25.49
N GLY A 424 12.11 1.89 -24.39
CA GLY A 424 13.57 1.79 -24.37
C GLY A 424 14.16 0.54 -25.05
N LYS A 425 13.34 -0.46 -25.37
CA LYS A 425 13.73 -1.67 -26.12
C LYS A 425 12.67 -2.09 -27.13
N HIS A 426 11.79 -3.03 -26.80
CA HIS A 426 10.75 -3.52 -27.71
C HIS A 426 9.41 -2.83 -27.48
N GLY A 427 8.60 -2.69 -28.53
CA GLY A 427 7.20 -2.30 -28.38
C GLY A 427 6.40 -3.43 -27.77
N PHE A 428 6.26 -4.52 -28.53
CA PHE A 428 5.65 -5.77 -28.10
C PHE A 428 6.69 -6.89 -28.21
N THR A 429 6.87 -7.67 -27.14
CA THR A 429 7.79 -8.81 -27.12
C THR A 429 7.11 -10.05 -26.55
N TYR A 430 7.37 -11.20 -27.17
CA TYR A 430 6.91 -12.50 -26.68
C TYR A 430 7.59 -12.90 -25.35
N ASN A 431 8.76 -12.32 -25.07
CA ASN A 431 9.59 -12.61 -23.91
C ASN A 431 9.68 -14.11 -23.58
N SER A 432 10.12 -14.90 -24.55
CA SER A 432 10.26 -16.36 -24.45
C SER A 432 8.95 -17.16 -24.42
N ASN A 433 7.76 -16.59 -24.32
CA ASN A 433 6.51 -17.37 -24.31
C ASN A 433 6.20 -17.99 -25.70
N PRO A 434 6.30 -19.32 -25.88
CA PRO A 434 6.08 -19.98 -27.16
C PRO A 434 4.59 -20.25 -27.46
N GLY A 435 3.67 -19.69 -26.68
CA GLY A 435 2.24 -19.88 -26.82
C GLY A 435 1.65 -19.35 -28.14
N SER A 436 0.37 -19.64 -28.29
CA SER A 436 -0.47 -19.24 -29.41
C SER A 436 -1.22 -17.94 -29.11
N MET A 437 -0.48 -16.89 -28.73
CA MET A 437 -1.05 -15.58 -28.40
C MET A 437 -1.83 -14.96 -29.56
N SER A 438 -2.87 -14.18 -29.24
CA SER A 438 -3.59 -13.37 -30.22
C SER A 438 -3.06 -11.94 -30.21
N VAL A 439 -2.42 -11.53 -31.30
CA VAL A 439 -1.77 -10.22 -31.46
C VAL A 439 -2.46 -9.49 -32.61
N ALA A 440 -3.44 -8.63 -32.29
CA ALA A 440 -4.35 -8.09 -33.31
C ALA A 440 -4.57 -6.56 -33.24
N GLY A 441 -4.45 -5.86 -34.37
CA GLY A 441 -4.76 -4.43 -34.45
C GLY A 441 -3.87 -3.57 -33.55
N ASN A 442 -2.64 -3.99 -33.28
CA ASN A 442 -1.72 -3.21 -32.45
C ASN A 442 -0.85 -2.28 -33.30
N VAL A 443 -0.35 -1.22 -32.67
CA VAL A 443 0.50 -0.22 -33.32
C VAL A 443 1.80 -0.05 -32.56
N GLY A 444 2.93 -0.38 -33.19
CA GLY A 444 4.26 -0.07 -32.66
C GLY A 444 4.89 1.10 -33.41
N VAL A 445 5.37 2.11 -32.68
CA VAL A 445 5.96 3.32 -33.27
C VAL A 445 7.26 3.67 -32.55
N ASP A 446 8.36 3.72 -33.30
CA ASP A 446 9.66 4.21 -32.83
C ASP A 446 10.18 3.58 -31.52
N ASN A 447 9.83 2.33 -31.21
CA ASN A 447 10.47 1.61 -30.10
C ASN A 447 11.94 1.31 -30.44
N ALA A 448 12.83 1.44 -29.46
CA ALA A 448 14.27 1.58 -29.70
C ALA A 448 14.87 0.45 -30.54
N GLN A 449 14.52 -0.81 -30.25
CA GLN A 449 15.05 -1.96 -30.96
C GLN A 449 14.08 -2.53 -31.99
N ARG A 450 12.89 -2.98 -31.59
CA ARG A 450 11.85 -3.53 -32.49
C ARG A 450 10.46 -3.07 -32.05
N ASN A 451 9.55 -2.91 -32.98
CA ASN A 451 8.15 -2.68 -32.62
C ASN A 451 7.47 -4.01 -32.25
N PHE A 452 7.80 -5.10 -32.95
CA PHE A 452 7.32 -6.46 -32.67
C PHE A 452 8.50 -7.46 -32.63
N SER A 453 8.59 -8.27 -31.58
CA SER A 453 9.69 -9.24 -31.39
C SER A 453 9.19 -10.60 -30.90
N TRP A 454 9.00 -11.53 -31.84
CA TRP A 454 8.71 -12.95 -31.59
C TRP A 454 9.77 -13.82 -32.26
N ASP A 455 10.52 -14.57 -31.44
CA ASP A 455 11.56 -15.49 -31.91
C ASP A 455 11.09 -16.96 -31.97
N ALA A 456 9.98 -17.31 -31.31
CA ALA A 456 9.42 -18.66 -31.29
C ALA A 456 7.89 -18.63 -31.08
N GLY A 457 7.27 -19.82 -31.13
CA GLY A 457 5.86 -20.04 -30.81
C GLY A 457 4.93 -20.12 -32.01
N THR A 458 3.62 -20.11 -31.75
CA THR A 458 2.56 -20.23 -32.77
C THR A 458 1.54 -19.09 -32.69
N SER A 459 1.97 -17.92 -32.23
CA SER A 459 1.11 -16.74 -32.10
C SER A 459 0.49 -16.33 -33.43
N VAL A 460 -0.71 -15.74 -33.37
CA VAL A 460 -1.51 -15.31 -34.52
C VAL A 460 -1.49 -13.79 -34.61
N PHE A 461 -1.10 -13.28 -35.78
CA PHE A 461 -0.94 -11.84 -36.03
C PHE A 461 -1.92 -11.36 -37.08
N ARG A 462 -2.72 -10.34 -36.74
CA ARG A 462 -3.68 -9.70 -37.65
C ARG A 462 -3.65 -8.18 -37.50
N ASP A 463 -3.77 -7.46 -38.59
CA ASP A 463 -3.97 -6.00 -38.64
C ASP A 463 -2.96 -5.15 -37.87
N ASN A 464 -1.79 -5.69 -37.48
CA ASN A 464 -0.80 -4.94 -36.74
C ASN A 464 -0.09 -3.92 -37.65
N THR A 465 0.31 -2.78 -37.09
CA THR A 465 1.00 -1.71 -37.82
C THR A 465 2.31 -1.36 -37.11
N SER A 466 3.40 -1.31 -37.86
CA SER A 466 4.73 -0.98 -37.35
C SER A 466 5.31 0.18 -38.12
N CYS A 467 5.63 1.27 -37.41
CA CYS A 467 6.11 2.50 -38.01
C CYS A 467 7.42 2.97 -37.40
N ARG A 468 8.26 3.56 -38.25
CA ARG A 468 9.48 4.27 -37.83
C ARG A 468 9.59 5.63 -38.50
N PHE A 469 9.87 6.66 -37.71
CA PHE A 469 10.04 8.03 -38.17
C PHE A 469 11.32 8.66 -37.65
N THR A 470 11.66 8.43 -36.38
CA THR A 470 12.71 9.18 -35.69
C THR A 470 13.87 8.33 -35.19
N VAL A 471 13.72 7.01 -35.15
CA VAL A 471 14.78 6.10 -34.68
C VAL A 471 15.14 5.05 -35.73
N SER A 472 16.42 4.71 -35.80
CA SER A 472 16.89 3.51 -36.49
C SER A 472 16.68 2.31 -35.57
N GLY A 473 15.95 1.29 -36.03
CA GLY A 473 15.82 0.03 -35.30
C GLY A 473 15.82 -1.17 -36.24
N SER A 474 15.81 -2.36 -35.65
CA SER A 474 15.80 -3.61 -36.40
C SER A 474 14.45 -3.88 -37.06
N ASN A 475 14.47 -4.75 -38.06
CA ASN A 475 13.27 -5.38 -38.61
C ASN A 475 12.51 -6.13 -37.51
N ASP A 476 11.19 -6.08 -37.61
CA ASP A 476 10.30 -6.83 -36.73
C ASP A 476 10.47 -8.35 -36.94
N LYS A 477 10.15 -9.11 -35.90
CA LYS A 477 10.14 -10.58 -35.91
C LYS A 477 8.78 -11.08 -35.44
N THR A 478 8.22 -12.04 -36.17
CA THR A 478 6.84 -12.50 -36.01
C THR A 478 6.71 -14.00 -36.27
N VAL A 479 7.51 -14.83 -35.59
CA VAL A 479 7.38 -16.29 -35.70
C VAL A 479 5.98 -16.70 -35.24
N GLY A 480 5.23 -17.38 -36.13
CA GLY A 480 3.83 -17.75 -35.94
C GLY A 480 3.01 -17.64 -37.23
N ASP A 481 1.68 -17.49 -37.09
CA ASP A 481 0.75 -17.25 -38.21
C ASP A 481 0.52 -15.75 -38.41
N ALA A 482 1.28 -15.14 -39.32
CA ALA A 482 1.11 -13.76 -39.72
C ALA A 482 0.56 -13.68 -41.15
N ASP A 483 -0.64 -13.11 -41.31
CA ASP A 483 -1.25 -12.92 -42.61
C ASP A 483 -0.91 -11.56 -43.24
N ALA A 484 -1.43 -11.32 -44.45
CA ALA A 484 -1.19 -10.11 -45.24
C ALA A 484 -1.87 -8.83 -44.70
N SER A 485 -2.69 -8.92 -43.65
CA SER A 485 -3.33 -7.75 -43.04
C SER A 485 -2.35 -6.90 -42.21
N ASN A 486 -1.23 -7.50 -41.80
CA ASN A 486 -0.19 -6.84 -41.02
C ASN A 486 0.71 -5.94 -41.89
N GLN A 487 1.18 -4.83 -41.30
CA GLN A 487 2.21 -3.95 -41.85
C GLN A 487 3.41 -3.90 -40.90
N PHE A 488 4.20 -4.98 -40.87
CA PHE A 488 5.42 -5.05 -40.07
C PHE A 488 6.59 -4.29 -40.70
N TRP A 489 7.49 -3.79 -39.87
CA TRP A 489 8.66 -3.04 -40.31
C TRP A 489 9.73 -3.99 -40.86
N SER A 490 10.01 -3.86 -42.15
CA SER A 490 11.06 -4.60 -42.87
C SER A 490 12.12 -3.69 -43.51
N GLY A 491 12.20 -2.43 -43.05
CA GLY A 491 13.09 -1.40 -43.58
C GLY A 491 12.38 -0.20 -44.22
N THR A 492 11.05 -0.27 -44.38
CA THR A 492 10.22 0.84 -44.88
C THR A 492 8.87 0.87 -44.18
N ASN A 493 8.26 2.06 -44.10
CA ASN A 493 6.92 2.26 -43.56
C ASN A 493 5.85 1.74 -44.53
N GLY A 494 4.80 1.16 -43.97
CA GLY A 494 3.56 0.85 -44.69
C GLY A 494 2.64 2.07 -44.83
N SER A 495 1.55 1.91 -45.59
CA SER A 495 0.59 2.99 -45.88
C SER A 495 -0.15 3.52 -44.66
N ARG A 496 -0.33 2.71 -43.60
CA ARG A 496 -1.01 3.13 -42.36
C ARG A 496 -0.17 4.08 -41.51
N CYS A 497 1.14 4.16 -41.74
CA CYS A 497 2.05 4.92 -40.88
C CYS A 497 1.83 6.44 -40.92
N ALA A 498 1.31 7.00 -42.02
CA ALA A 498 1.04 8.45 -42.07
C ALA A 498 0.12 8.92 -40.93
N SER A 499 -0.79 8.07 -40.44
CA SER A 499 -1.70 8.35 -39.33
C SER A 499 -1.02 8.44 -37.96
N TYR A 500 0.19 7.89 -37.81
CA TYR A 500 0.92 7.80 -36.55
C TYR A 500 2.14 8.72 -36.49
N SER A 501 2.17 9.75 -37.34
CA SER A 501 3.22 10.76 -37.37
C SER A 501 2.89 11.97 -36.47
N GLY A 502 3.91 12.62 -35.92
CA GLY A 502 3.76 13.79 -35.05
C GLY A 502 3.79 13.45 -33.56
N ALA A 503 3.48 14.44 -32.72
CA ALA A 503 3.53 14.30 -31.27
C ALA A 503 2.41 13.38 -30.75
N LEU A 504 2.74 12.47 -29.85
CA LEU A 504 1.78 11.69 -29.07
C LEU A 504 1.06 12.61 -28.09
N GLY A 505 -0.26 12.46 -27.98
CA GLY A 505 -1.06 13.01 -26.89
C GLY A 505 -2.16 12.02 -26.52
N TRP A 506 -2.60 12.01 -25.27
CA TRP A 506 -3.64 11.10 -24.82
C TRP A 506 -4.49 11.72 -23.70
N SER A 507 -5.69 11.18 -23.51
CA SER A 507 -6.59 11.54 -22.41
C SER A 507 -7.64 10.45 -22.20
N PHE A 508 -8.21 10.36 -21.00
CA PHE A 508 -9.45 9.61 -20.81
C PHE A 508 -10.67 10.47 -21.16
N ALA A 509 -11.55 9.95 -22.01
CA ALA A 509 -12.85 10.56 -22.26
C ALA A 509 -13.75 10.46 -21.01
N THR A 510 -14.90 11.15 -21.04
CA THR A 510 -15.84 11.22 -19.91
C THR A 510 -16.40 9.87 -19.49
N ASP A 511 -16.59 8.95 -20.45
CA ASP A 511 -17.01 7.56 -20.22
C ASP A 511 -15.84 6.62 -19.84
N GLY A 512 -14.61 7.15 -19.81
CA GLY A 512 -13.39 6.44 -19.41
C GLY A 512 -12.59 5.84 -20.56
N HIS A 513 -13.09 5.85 -21.80
CA HIS A 513 -12.29 5.29 -22.89
C HIS A 513 -11.02 6.10 -23.13
N LEU A 514 -9.93 5.41 -23.46
CA LEU A 514 -8.66 6.05 -23.80
C LEU A 514 -8.75 6.65 -25.20
N VAL A 515 -8.45 7.95 -25.30
CA VAL A 515 -8.29 8.66 -26.56
C VAL A 515 -6.81 8.89 -26.78
N VAL A 516 -6.27 8.42 -27.90
CA VAL A 516 -4.88 8.65 -28.30
C VAL A 516 -4.86 9.48 -29.58
N THR A 517 -3.90 10.40 -29.66
CA THR A 517 -3.69 11.29 -30.79
C THR A 517 -2.24 11.28 -31.25
N PHE A 518 -2.04 11.44 -32.56
CA PHE A 518 -0.74 11.71 -33.17
C PHE A 518 -0.85 12.99 -34.01
N GLY A 519 -0.01 13.99 -33.71
CA GLY A 519 -0.09 15.31 -34.35
C GLY A 519 -1.45 15.99 -34.14
N GLY A 520 -2.12 15.70 -33.01
CA GLY A 520 -3.45 16.20 -32.68
C GLY A 520 -4.63 15.49 -33.36
N LYS A 521 -4.40 14.43 -34.14
CA LYS A 521 -5.46 13.63 -34.77
C LYS A 521 -5.71 12.37 -33.98
N VAL A 522 -6.98 12.09 -33.66
CA VAL A 522 -7.38 10.85 -32.99
C VAL A 522 -7.05 9.65 -33.87
N VAL A 523 -6.47 8.61 -33.26
CA VAL A 523 -6.18 7.34 -33.91
C VAL A 523 -6.96 6.21 -33.23
N THR A 524 -7.28 5.19 -34.00
CA THR A 524 -7.91 3.95 -33.51
C THR A 524 -7.13 2.79 -34.11
N PRO A 525 -6.33 2.08 -33.29
CA PRO A 525 -5.55 0.91 -33.71
C PRO A 525 -6.40 -0.23 -34.26
#